data_AF-A0A150MWB6-F1
#
_entry.id   AF-A0A150MWB6-F1
#
_cell.length_a   1.000
_cell.length_b   1.000
_cell.length_c   1.000
_cell.angle_alpha   90.00
_cell.angle_beta   90.00
_cell.angle_gamma   90.00
#
_symmetry.space_group_name_H-M   'P 1'
#
loop_
_entity.id
_entity.type
_entity.pdbx_description
1 polymer ?
#
loop_
_entity_poly.entity_id
_entity_poly.type
_entity_poly.pdbx_seq_one_letter_code
_entity_poly.pdbx_strand_id
1 'polypeptide(L)' 'MTTSDKLEKTKRKERTMERKETGRQDALYEGRDEYEWDIDRMINEGMAGGMVYGHGEQVNIEEARDLVKEEPPHEAGD' A
#
# COMPACT_ATOMS: atom_id res chain seq x y z
N MET A 1 -37.91 3.72 -6.81
CA MET A 1 -36.96 4.32 -5.85
C MET A 1 -37.58 5.58 -5.29
N THR A 2 -37.68 5.65 -3.97
CA THR A 2 -38.26 6.79 -3.25
C THR A 2 -37.24 7.92 -3.12
N THR A 3 -37.70 9.12 -2.78
CA THR A 3 -36.82 10.28 -2.53
C THR A 3 -35.83 10.01 -1.41
N SER A 4 -36.24 9.22 -0.41
CA SER A 4 -35.39 8.80 0.72
C SER A 4 -34.22 7.91 0.28
N ASP A 5 -34.45 6.98 -0.66
CA ASP A 5 -33.40 6.09 -1.19
C ASP A 5 -32.32 6.87 -1.97
N LYS A 6 -32.70 7.97 -2.63
CA LYS A 6 -31.75 8.85 -3.33
C LYS A 6 -30.88 9.60 -2.33
N LEU A 7 -31.47 10.14 -1.26
CA LEU A 7 -30.74 10.89 -0.25
C LEU A 7 -29.71 10.01 0.50
N GLU A 8 -30.08 8.76 0.80
CA GLU A 8 -29.17 7.82 1.46
C GLU A 8 -27.98 7.44 0.55
N LYS A 9 -28.23 7.20 -0.74
CA LYS A 9 -27.16 6.94 -1.72
C LYS A 9 -26.20 8.12 -1.86
N THR A 10 -26.72 9.35 -1.86
CA THR A 10 -25.89 10.57 -1.96
C THR A 10 -25.01 10.72 -0.72
N LYS A 11 -25.57 10.60 0.49
CA LYS A 11 -24.81 10.67 1.75
C LYS A 11 -23.75 9.58 1.85
N ARG A 12 -24.04 8.37 1.36
CA ARG A 12 -23.07 7.26 1.35
C ARG A 12 -21.92 7.54 0.37
N LYS A 13 -22.21 8.15 -0.78
CA LYS A 13 -21.21 8.54 -1.77
C LYS A 13 -20.30 9.65 -1.23
N GLU A 14 -20.87 10.69 -0.62
CA GLU A 14 -20.11 11.80 -0.01
C GLU A 14 -19.16 11.32 1.09
N ARG A 15 -19.64 10.49 2.02
CA ARG A 15 -18.81 9.93 3.11
C ARG A 15 -17.65 9.06 2.58
N THR A 16 -17.86 8.40 1.45
CA THR A 16 -16.81 7.59 0.80
C THR A 16 -15.77 8.49 0.13
N MET A 17 -16.18 9.63 -0.43
CA MET A 17 -15.27 10.60 -1.05
C MET A 17 -14.44 11.36 0.01
N GLU A 18 -15.06 11.77 1.12
CA GLU A 18 -14.40 12.42 2.25
C GLU A 18 -13.32 11.53 2.90
N ARG A 19 -13.61 10.23 3.09
CA ARG A 19 -12.62 9.26 3.58
C ARG A 19 -11.45 9.05 2.62
N LYS A 20 -11.67 9.25 1.31
CA LYS A 20 -10.63 9.13 0.28
C LYS A 20 -9.72 10.36 0.23
N GLU A 21 -10.23 11.55 0.59
CA GLU A 21 -9.43 12.78 0.65
C GLU A 21 -8.56 12.86 1.90
N THR A 22 -9.09 12.47 3.06
CA THR A 22 -8.36 12.49 4.34
C THR A 22 -7.13 11.58 4.32
N GLY A 23 -7.21 10.40 3.69
CA GLY A 23 -6.05 9.50 3.55
C GLY A 23 -4.93 10.00 2.62
N ARG A 24 -5.13 11.09 1.87
CA ARG A 24 -4.10 11.66 0.96
C ARG A 24 -3.29 12.79 1.60
N GLN A 25 -3.76 13.38 2.70
CA GLN A 25 -3.08 14.53 3.32
C GLN A 25 -1.78 14.13 4.04
N ASP A 26 -1.74 12.96 4.68
CA ASP A 26 -0.55 12.47 5.40
C ASP A 26 0.60 12.08 4.45
N ALA A 27 0.30 11.79 3.18
CA ALA A 27 1.28 11.35 2.18
C ALA A 27 1.95 12.51 1.39
N LEU A 28 1.64 13.78 1.72
CA LEU A 28 2.12 14.93 0.95
C LEU A 28 3.60 15.28 1.18
N TYR A 29 4.24 14.75 2.23
CA TYR A 29 5.55 15.23 2.70
C TYR A 29 6.60 14.11 2.85
N GLU A 30 6.68 13.20 1.89
CA GLU A 30 7.64 12.08 1.95
C GLU A 30 8.91 12.27 1.12
N GLY A 31 9.10 13.43 0.47
CA GLY A 31 10.27 13.68 -0.39
C GLY A 31 10.35 12.74 -1.60
N ARG A 32 9.23 12.13 -2.01
CA ARG A 32 9.15 11.20 -3.16
C ARG A 32 9.40 11.90 -4.51
N ASP A 33 9.34 13.22 -4.51
CA ASP A 33 9.67 14.13 -5.60
C ASP A 33 11.17 14.48 -5.67
N GLU A 34 11.94 14.23 -4.61
CA GLU A 34 13.38 14.48 -4.56
C GLU A 34 14.21 13.33 -5.16
N TYR A 35 13.60 12.16 -5.38
CA TYR A 35 14.28 10.96 -5.85
C TYR A 35 13.47 10.29 -6.96
N GLU A 36 14.13 9.89 -8.05
CA GLU A 36 13.54 9.01 -9.05
C GLU A 36 13.35 7.61 -8.43
N TRP A 37 12.17 7.36 -7.90
CA TRP A 37 11.78 6.04 -7.42
C TRP A 37 11.21 5.24 -8.58
N ASP A 38 11.72 4.02 -8.77
CA ASP A 38 11.20 3.07 -9.77
C ASP A 38 9.86 2.49 -9.24
N ILE A 39 8.83 3.34 -9.23
CA ILE A 39 7.50 3.10 -8.64
C ILE A 39 6.87 1.84 -9.23
N ASP A 40 7.02 1.66 -10.54
CA ASP A 40 6.52 0.49 -11.24
C ASP A 40 7.20 -0.79 -10.76
N ARG A 41 8.50 -0.75 -10.45
CA ARG A 41 9.25 -1.90 -9.94
C ARG A 41 8.79 -2.28 -8.52
N MET A 42 8.56 -1.30 -7.65
CA MET A 42 8.04 -1.59 -6.30
C MET A 42 6.60 -2.12 -6.34
N ILE A 43 5.73 -1.55 -7.17
CA ILE A 43 4.32 -1.95 -7.22
C ILE A 43 4.14 -3.24 -8.01
N ASN A 44 4.72 -3.36 -9.21
CA ASN A 44 4.51 -4.50 -10.10
C ASN A 44 5.41 -5.70 -9.78
N GLU A 45 6.64 -5.48 -9.29
CA GLU A 45 7.65 -6.54 -9.15
C GLU A 45 8.01 -6.85 -7.68
N GLY A 46 7.99 -5.86 -6.79
CA GLY A 46 8.40 -6.00 -5.38
C GLY A 46 7.28 -6.28 -4.38
N MET A 47 6.08 -5.72 -4.58
CA MET A 47 4.94 -5.82 -3.65
C MET A 47 3.80 -6.68 -4.21
N ALA A 48 4.14 -7.77 -4.91
CA ALA A 48 3.18 -8.71 -5.50
C ALA A 48 2.07 -8.04 -6.34
N GLY A 49 2.41 -7.03 -7.12
CA GLY A 49 1.43 -6.32 -7.95
C GLY A 49 0.43 -5.47 -7.15
N GLY A 50 0.73 -5.16 -5.88
CA GLY A 50 -0.20 -4.47 -4.97
C GLY A 50 -1.29 -5.37 -4.39
N MET A 51 -1.17 -6.69 -4.55
CA MET A 51 -2.13 -7.67 -4.05
C MET A 51 -1.60 -8.39 -2.81
N VAL A 52 -2.45 -8.55 -1.79
CA VAL A 52 -2.14 -9.35 -0.61
C VAL A 52 -2.81 -10.72 -0.77
N TYR A 53 -2.00 -11.78 -0.81
CA TYR A 53 -2.41 -13.17 -0.84
C TYR A 53 -2.07 -13.82 0.49
N GLY A 54 -3.09 -14.40 1.13
CA GLY A 54 -2.93 -15.17 2.36
C GLY A 54 -2.99 -16.67 2.10
N HIS A 55 -2.10 -17.43 2.73
CA HIS A 55 -2.21 -18.88 2.85
C HIS A 55 -2.08 -19.30 4.32
N GLY A 56 -3.19 -19.69 4.93
CA GLY A 56 -3.22 -19.94 6.38
C GLY A 56 -2.95 -18.66 7.17
N GLU A 57 -1.93 -18.69 8.02
CA GLU A 57 -1.47 -17.54 8.82
C GLU A 57 -0.40 -16.69 8.12
N GLN A 58 0.02 -17.06 6.91
CA GLN A 58 1.09 -16.38 6.16
C GLN A 58 0.52 -15.46 5.09
N VAL A 59 1.15 -14.31 4.91
CA VAL A 59 0.85 -13.34 3.85
C VAL A 59 2.15 -12.90 3.16
N ASN A 60 2.06 -12.54 1.89
CA ASN A 60 3.20 -12.04 1.12
C ASN A 60 3.67 -10.63 1.52
N ILE A 61 2.82 -9.86 2.22
CA ILE A 61 3.15 -8.55 2.77
C ILE A 61 2.82 -8.60 4.27
N GLU A 62 3.85 -8.73 5.09
CA GLU A 62 3.77 -8.86 6.55
C GLU A 62 3.95 -7.51 7.26
N GLU A 63 3.68 -7.47 8.56
CA GLU A 63 3.98 -6.31 9.41
C GLU A 63 5.50 -6.10 9.58
N ALA A 64 5.87 -4.91 10.08
CA ALA A 64 7.26 -4.61 10.39
C ALA A 64 7.78 -5.58 11.45
N ARG A 65 8.90 -6.25 11.14
CA ARG A 65 9.60 -7.17 12.05
C ARG A 65 11.04 -6.72 12.24
N ASP A 66 11.61 -7.07 13.38
CA ASP A 66 13.05 -6.90 13.61
C ASP A 66 13.82 -7.79 12.63
N LEU A 67 14.75 -7.18 11.88
CA LEU A 67 15.60 -7.91 10.94
C LEU A 67 16.73 -8.58 11.71
N VAL A 68 16.93 -9.87 11.46
CA VAL A 68 18.13 -10.57 11.94
C VAL A 68 19.35 -10.04 11.18
N LYS A 69 20.48 -9.93 11.88
CA LYS A 69 21.73 -9.52 11.23
C LYS A 69 22.20 -10.65 10.32
N GLU A 70 22.18 -10.42 9.02
CA GLU A 70 22.69 -11.38 8.03
C GLU A 70 24.22 -11.50 8.13
N GLU A 71 24.74 -12.68 7.79
CA GLU A 71 26.17 -12.88 7.58
C GLU A 71 26.61 -12.14 6.30
N PRO A 72 27.86 -11.64 6.24
CA PRO A 72 28.36 -11.04 5.01
C PRO A 72 28.29 -12.03 3.83
N PRO A 73 28.11 -11.54 2.58
CA PRO A 73 28.10 -12.42 1.42
C PRO A 73 29.31 -13.34 1.38
N HIS A 74 29.10 -14.61 1.06
CA HIS A 74 30.21 -15.52 0.81
C HIS A 74 31.02 -15.04 -0.40
N GLU A 75 32.35 -15.09 -0.30
CA GLU A 75 33.22 -14.82 -1.45
C GLU A 75 32.91 -15.85 -2.55
N ALA A 76 32.56 -15.37 -3.74
CA ALA A 76 32.54 -16.22 -4.92
C ALA A 76 34.00 -16.58 -5.22
N GLY A 77 34.39 -17.83 -4.98
CA GLY A 77 35.72 -18.30 -5.35
C GLY A 77 35.93 -18.18 -6.86
N ASP A 78 37.08 -17.61 -7.25
CA ASP A 78 37.54 -17.48 -8.64
C ASP A 78 37.72 -18.85 -9.34
#